data_AF-C0PJ04-F1
#
_entry.id   AF-C0PJ04-F1
#
_cell.length_a   1.000
_cell.length_b   1.000
_cell.length_c   1.000
_cell.angle_alpha   90.00
_cell.angle_beta   90.00
_cell.angle_gamma   90.00
#
_symmetry.space_group_name_H-M   'P 1'
#
loop_
_entity.id
_entity.type
_entity.pdbx_description
1 polymer ?
#
loop_
_entity_poly.entity_id
_entity_poly.type
_entity_poly.pdbx_seq_one_letter_code
_entity_poly.pdbx_strand_id
1 'polypeptide(L)'
;MNVFRLAGDMTHLLSVVVLLLKIHTIKSCAGISLKTQELYALVFAARYLDLFVHFVSLYNTVMKLVFLASSFSIVWYMKRHKIVRRTYDKDHDTFRHYVLVLPCLLLALLINEKFTFREVMWAFSIYLEAVAIFPQLVLLQRTRNIDNLTGQYVFFLG
;
A
#
# COMPACT_ATOMS: atom_id res chain seq x y z
N MET A 1 10.53 0.53 -21.30
CA MET A 1 9.91 -0.15 -20.14
C MET A 1 10.25 -1.63 -20.27
N ASN A 2 10.81 -2.26 -19.24
CA ASN A 2 11.21 -3.68 -19.31
C ASN A 2 10.00 -4.58 -18.99
N VAL A 3 9.93 -5.76 -19.60
CA VAL A 3 8.81 -6.71 -19.43
C VAL A 3 8.57 -7.07 -17.97
N PHE A 4 9.63 -7.28 -17.19
CA PHE A 4 9.53 -7.56 -15.75
C PHE A 4 8.89 -6.42 -14.95
N ARG A 5 9.20 -5.17 -15.31
CA ARG A 5 8.61 -4.01 -14.65
C ARG A 5 7.13 -3.87 -14.97
N LEU A 6 6.75 -4.10 -16.23
CA LEU A 6 5.35 -4.11 -16.63
C LEU A 6 4.58 -5.22 -15.92
N ALA A 7 5.16 -6.44 -15.84
CA ALA A 7 4.54 -7.55 -15.14
C ALA A 7 4.31 -7.22 -13.65
N GLY A 8 5.30 -6.64 -12.97
CA GLY A 8 5.17 -6.19 -11.58
C GLY A 8 4.10 -5.10 -11.38
N ASP A 9 4.03 -4.12 -12.29
CA ASP A 9 2.99 -3.08 -12.25
C ASP A 9 1.58 -3.70 -12.42
N MET A 10 1.44 -4.73 -13.26
CA MET A 10 0.17 -5.42 -13.50
C MET A 10 -0.22 -6.34 -12.34
N THR A 11 0.70 -7.08 -11.72
CA THR A 11 0.40 -7.90 -10.54
C THR A 11 0.00 -7.02 -9.35
N HIS A 12 0.70 -5.90 -9.16
CA HIS A 12 0.36 -4.92 -8.14
C HIS A 12 -1.02 -4.28 -8.40
N LEU A 13 -1.35 -3.97 -9.65
CA LEU A 13 -2.70 -3.50 -10.01
C LEU A 13 -3.76 -4.58 -9.72
N LEU A 14 -3.48 -5.84 -10.02
CA LEU A 14 -4.39 -6.95 -9.78
C LEU A 14 -4.66 -7.13 -8.27
N SER A 15 -3.64 -6.99 -7.42
CA SER A 15 -3.82 -7.08 -5.95
C SER A 15 -4.79 -6.00 -5.44
N VAL A 16 -4.66 -4.76 -5.93
CA VAL A 16 -5.54 -3.64 -5.61
C VAL A 16 -6.97 -3.91 -6.08
N VAL A 17 -7.14 -4.43 -7.30
CA VAL A 17 -8.45 -4.76 -7.86
C VAL A 17 -9.13 -5.87 -7.04
N VAL A 18 -8.41 -6.94 -6.69
CA VAL A 18 -8.94 -8.04 -5.86
C VAL A 18 -9.41 -7.51 -4.50
N LEU A 19 -8.62 -6.65 -3.86
CA LEU A 19 -8.98 -6.07 -2.57
C LEU A 19 -10.21 -5.14 -2.68
N LEU A 20 -10.28 -4.30 -3.71
CA LEU A 20 -11.44 -3.45 -3.97
C LEU A 20 -12.70 -4.26 -4.25
N LEU A 21 -12.60 -5.35 -5.03
CA LEU A 21 -13.71 -6.26 -5.29
C LEU A 21 -14.20 -6.93 -4.01
N LYS A 22 -13.29 -7.38 -3.13
CA LYS A 22 -13.65 -7.90 -1.80
C LYS A 22 -14.42 -6.86 -0.99
N ILE A 23 -13.89 -5.63 -0.90
CA ILE A 23 -14.53 -4.54 -0.13
C ILE A 23 -15.87 -4.14 -0.75
N HIS A 24 -16.02 -4.16 -2.07
CA HIS A 24 -17.23 -3.70 -2.74
C HIS A 24 -18.33 -4.77 -2.79
N THR A 25 -17.99 -6.03 -3.05
CA THR A 25 -18.96 -7.12 -3.21
C THR A 25 -19.32 -7.74 -1.87
N ILE A 26 -18.31 -8.06 -1.06
CA ILE A 26 -18.51 -8.75 0.23
C ILE A 26 -18.78 -7.75 1.36
N LYS A 27 -18.45 -6.46 1.15
CA LYS A 27 -18.58 -5.40 2.16
C LYS A 27 -17.83 -5.71 3.47
N SER A 28 -16.73 -6.48 3.36
CA SER A 28 -15.91 -6.92 4.49
C SER A 28 -14.43 -6.61 4.26
N CYS A 29 -13.75 -6.17 5.32
CA CYS A 29 -12.29 -6.05 5.41
C CYS A 29 -11.69 -6.96 6.48
N ALA A 30 -12.42 -8.02 6.89
CA ALA A 30 -11.88 -9.04 7.78
C ALA A 30 -10.59 -9.64 7.20
N GLY A 31 -9.56 -9.78 8.04
CA GLY A 31 -8.24 -10.28 7.63
C GLY A 31 -7.34 -9.28 6.91
N ILE A 32 -7.76 -8.02 6.72
CA ILE A 32 -6.94 -6.98 6.07
C ILE A 32 -6.46 -5.97 7.13
N SER A 33 -5.14 -5.75 7.19
CA SER A 33 -4.52 -4.77 8.08
C SER A 33 -4.72 -3.37 7.52
N LEU A 34 -5.36 -2.51 8.31
CA LEU A 34 -5.49 -1.10 7.98
C LEU A 34 -4.12 -0.43 7.97
N LYS A 35 -3.21 -0.88 8.83
CA LYS A 35 -1.86 -0.33 8.95
C LYS A 35 -1.05 -0.51 7.69
N THR A 36 -1.12 -1.69 7.06
CA THR A 36 -0.48 -1.91 5.77
C THR A 36 -1.08 -1.01 4.68
N GLN A 37 -2.40 -0.82 4.64
CA GLN A 37 -3.02 0.10 3.66
C GLN A 37 -2.60 1.56 3.88
N GLU A 38 -2.50 2.01 5.13
CA GLU A 38 -1.99 3.34 5.48
C GLU A 38 -0.53 3.53 5.00
N LEU A 39 0.32 2.52 5.18
CA LEU A 39 1.71 2.54 4.75
C LEU A 39 1.83 2.60 3.22
N TYR A 40 1.09 1.77 2.47
CA TYR A 40 1.11 1.82 1.01
C TYR A 40 0.56 3.13 0.45
N ALA A 41 -0.49 3.70 1.05
CA ALA A 41 -0.97 5.02 0.67
C ALA A 41 0.11 6.10 0.85
N LEU A 42 0.90 6.00 1.93
CA LEU A 42 2.00 6.91 2.22
C LEU A 42 3.19 6.71 1.26
N VAL A 43 3.50 5.46 0.90
CA VAL A 43 4.50 5.11 -0.14
C VAL A 43 4.13 5.78 -1.46
N PHE A 44 2.90 5.60 -1.95
CA PHE A 44 2.49 6.16 -3.25
C PHE A 44 2.41 7.69 -3.23
N ALA A 45 1.98 8.28 -2.11
CA ALA A 45 1.97 9.72 -1.94
C ALA A 45 3.39 10.31 -2.02
N ALA A 46 4.38 9.68 -1.37
CA ALA A 46 5.78 10.12 -1.40
C ALA A 46 6.45 9.86 -2.76
N ARG A 47 6.13 8.73 -3.40
CA ARG A 47 6.73 8.31 -4.68
C ARG A 47 6.28 9.14 -5.86
N TYR A 48 5.01 9.54 -5.88
CA TYR A 48 4.37 10.19 -7.03
C TYR A 48 4.23 11.70 -6.86
N LEU A 49 5.07 12.33 -6.02
CA LEU A 49 5.16 13.79 -5.89
C LEU A 49 5.48 14.49 -7.22
N ASP A 50 6.03 13.76 -8.18
CA ASP A 50 6.37 14.25 -9.51
C ASP A 50 5.23 14.23 -10.53
N LEU A 51 4.05 13.73 -10.14
CA LEU A 51 2.90 13.52 -11.02
C LEU A 51 2.53 14.76 -11.84
N PHE A 52 2.64 15.95 -11.23
CA PHE A 52 2.30 17.22 -11.87
C PHE A 52 3.50 18.00 -12.42
N VAL A 53 4.72 17.50 -12.19
CA VAL A 53 5.96 18.20 -12.56
C VAL A 53 6.61 17.58 -13.79
N HIS A 54 6.56 16.25 -13.92
CA HIS A 54 7.19 15.53 -15.02
C HIS A 54 6.20 14.60 -15.71
N PHE A 55 5.86 14.96 -16.95
CA PHE A 55 5.11 14.08 -17.83
C PHE A 55 6.07 13.12 -18.55
N VAL A 56 5.95 11.83 -18.25
CA VAL A 56 6.70 10.77 -18.93
C VAL A 56 5.88 10.18 -20.08
N SER A 57 4.67 9.72 -19.78
CA SER A 57 3.72 9.16 -20.74
C SER A 57 2.31 9.13 -20.16
N LEU A 58 1.30 9.04 -21.02
CA LEU A 58 -0.10 8.91 -20.59
C LEU A 58 -0.27 7.69 -19.68
N TYR A 59 0.31 6.55 -20.06
CA TYR A 59 0.28 5.32 -19.27
C TYR A 59 0.85 5.53 -17.86
N ASN A 60 2.01 6.18 -17.74
CA ASN A 60 2.65 6.42 -16.44
C ASN A 60 1.78 7.30 -15.54
N THR A 61 1.26 8.40 -16.09
CA THR A 61 0.37 9.32 -15.36
C THR A 61 -0.91 8.63 -14.90
N VAL A 62 -1.56 7.87 -15.79
CA VAL A 62 -2.79 7.13 -15.46
C VAL A 62 -2.53 6.09 -14.38
N MET A 63 -1.47 5.29 -14.49
CA MET A 63 -1.14 4.27 -13.48
C MET A 63 -0.85 4.89 -12.11
N LYS A 64 -0.10 6.00 -12.06
CA LYS A 64 0.13 6.76 -10.81
C LYS A 64 -1.18 7.22 -10.18
N LEU A 65 -2.09 7.80 -10.98
CA LEU A 65 -3.41 8.23 -10.52
C LEU A 65 -4.25 7.07 -10.00
N VAL A 66 -4.25 5.93 -10.69
CA VAL A 66 -4.98 4.72 -10.26
C VAL A 66 -4.45 4.21 -8.93
N PHE A 67 -3.13 4.07 -8.76
CA PHE A 67 -2.54 3.62 -7.49
C PHE A 67 -2.81 4.58 -6.34
N LEU A 68 -2.72 5.89 -6.59
CA LEU A 68 -3.00 6.90 -5.57
C LEU A 68 -4.48 6.86 -5.15
N ALA A 69 -5.39 6.94 -6.13
CA ALA A 69 -6.83 6.97 -5.90
C ALA A 69 -7.33 5.69 -5.21
N SER A 70 -6.88 4.52 -5.67
CA SER A 70 -7.26 3.24 -5.09
C SER A 70 -6.76 3.07 -3.66
N SER A 71 -5.49 3.39 -3.37
CA SER A 71 -4.92 3.28 -2.03
C SER A 71 -5.65 4.17 -1.02
N PHE A 72 -5.89 5.44 -1.38
CA PHE A 72 -6.69 6.34 -0.53
C PHE A 72 -8.14 5.87 -0.38
N SER A 73 -8.74 5.34 -1.45
CA SER A 73 -10.10 4.80 -1.41
C SER A 73 -10.19 3.62 -0.45
N ILE A 74 -9.26 2.67 -0.49
CA ILE A 74 -9.24 1.51 0.41
C ILE A 74 -9.16 1.97 1.88
N VAL A 75 -8.22 2.87 2.20
CA VAL A 75 -8.08 3.42 3.56
C VAL A 75 -9.38 4.13 3.99
N TRP A 76 -9.98 4.91 3.09
CA TRP A 76 -11.25 5.59 3.35
C TRP A 76 -12.39 4.60 3.60
N TYR A 77 -12.53 3.56 2.76
CA TYR A 77 -13.55 2.51 2.93
C TYR A 77 -13.39 1.82 4.29
N MET A 78 -12.18 1.42 4.66
CA MET A 78 -11.94 0.75 5.94
C MET A 78 -12.23 1.65 7.15
N LYS A 79 -11.93 2.96 7.07
CA LYS A 79 -12.12 3.90 8.18
C LYS A 79 -13.51 4.50 8.30
N ARG A 80 -14.17 4.80 7.19
CA ARG A 80 -15.38 5.63 7.15
C ARG A 80 -16.64 4.86 6.76
N HIS A 81 -16.51 3.81 5.94
CA HIS A 81 -17.68 3.08 5.47
C HIS A 81 -18.30 2.26 6.62
N LYS A 82 -19.58 2.50 6.92
CA LYS A 82 -20.27 1.99 8.13
C LYS A 82 -20.23 0.46 8.26
N ILE A 83 -20.36 -0.28 7.15
CA ILE A 83 -20.42 -1.74 7.15
C ILE A 83 -19.00 -2.32 7.26
N VAL A 84 -18.14 -2.01 6.29
CA VAL A 84 -16.73 -2.44 6.24
C VAL A 84 -15.99 -2.18 7.55
N ARG A 85 -16.10 -0.99 8.13
CA ARG A 85 -15.43 -0.68 9.41
C ARG A 85 -15.78 -1.65 10.54
N ARG A 86 -17.00 -2.20 10.57
CA ARG A 86 -17.41 -3.16 11.62
C ARG A 86 -16.73 -4.52 11.48
N THR A 87 -16.27 -4.86 10.28
CA THR A 87 -15.56 -6.11 10.00
C THR A 87 -14.04 -6.00 10.20
N TYR A 88 -13.55 -4.79 10.53
CA TYR A 88 -12.13 -4.57 10.79
C TYR A 88 -11.74 -5.11 12.17
N ASP A 89 -10.77 -6.02 12.17
CA ASP A 89 -10.25 -6.66 13.38
C ASP A 89 -9.16 -5.82 14.05
N LYS A 90 -9.60 -4.81 14.81
CA LYS A 90 -8.71 -3.89 15.51
C LYS A 90 -7.89 -4.57 16.61
N ASP A 91 -8.42 -5.62 17.22
CA ASP A 91 -7.79 -6.30 18.37
C ASP A 91 -6.59 -7.14 17.93
N HIS A 92 -6.60 -7.65 16.70
CA HIS A 92 -5.45 -8.38 16.15
C HIS A 92 -4.48 -7.47 15.35
N ASP A 93 -4.94 -6.36 14.78
CA ASP A 93 -4.11 -5.37 14.04
C ASP A 93 -3.38 -4.37 14.96
N THR A 94 -2.61 -4.88 15.93
CA THR A 94 -1.94 -4.05 16.96
C THR A 94 -0.52 -3.60 16.58
N PHE A 95 -0.12 -3.76 15.32
CA PHE A 95 1.22 -3.42 14.88
C PHE A 95 1.47 -1.90 14.89
N ARG A 96 2.56 -1.48 15.53
CA ARG A 96 2.94 -0.07 15.65
C ARG A 96 3.70 0.40 14.40
N HIS A 97 2.97 0.66 13.32
CA HIS A 97 3.55 1.04 12.02
C HIS A 97 4.48 2.27 12.04
N TYR A 98 4.40 3.16 13.04
CA TYR A 98 5.34 4.28 13.23
C TYR A 98 6.80 3.80 13.41
N VAL A 99 6.99 2.60 13.96
CA VAL A 99 8.30 1.96 14.15
C VAL A 99 8.92 1.60 12.80
N LEU A 100 8.14 1.53 11.71
CA LEU A 100 8.65 1.37 10.35
C LEU A 100 8.92 2.73 9.70
N VAL A 101 7.96 3.66 9.83
CA VAL A 101 8.03 4.98 9.20
C VAL A 101 9.26 5.77 9.65
N LEU A 102 9.55 5.80 10.97
CA LEU A 102 10.64 6.60 11.50
C LEU A 102 12.03 6.11 11.04
N PRO A 103 12.40 4.82 11.16
CA PRO A 103 13.66 4.32 10.62
C PRO A 103 13.78 4.49 9.10
N CYS A 104 12.70 4.26 8.34
CA CYS A 104 12.74 4.46 6.88
C CYS A 104 13.00 5.93 6.51
N LEU A 105 12.42 6.87 7.26
CA LEU A 105 12.65 8.31 7.04
C LEU A 105 14.08 8.70 7.41
N LEU A 106 14.60 8.21 8.54
CA LEU A 106 15.98 8.45 8.94
C LEU A 106 16.95 7.86 7.90
N LEU A 107 16.71 6.64 7.44
CA LEU A 107 17.52 6.00 6.41
C LEU A 107 17.51 6.80 5.11
N ALA A 108 16.35 7.31 4.69
CA ALA A 108 16.22 8.14 3.48
C ALA A 108 16.90 9.50 3.59
N LEU A 109 17.06 10.05 4.79
CA LEU A 109 17.82 11.28 5.02
C LEU A 109 19.34 11.05 5.04
N LEU A 110 19.78 9.83 5.41
CA LEU A 110 21.20 9.48 5.48
C LEU A 110 21.72 8.87 4.17
N ILE A 111 20.89 8.09 3.50
CA ILE A 111 21.21 7.32 2.29
C ILE A 111 20.24 7.76 1.18
N ASN A 112 20.66 8.78 0.44
CA ASN A 112 19.98 9.28 -0.75
C ASN A 112 20.99 9.59 -1.84
N GLU A 113 20.57 9.52 -3.10
CA GLU A 113 21.42 9.91 -4.24
C GLU A 113 21.73 11.41 -4.24
N LYS A 114 20.72 12.24 -3.92
CA LYS A 114 20.83 13.70 -3.86
C LYS A 114 20.00 14.24 -2.72
N PHE A 115 20.55 15.19 -1.97
CA PHE A 115 19.88 15.79 -0.81
C PHE A 115 18.86 16.85 -1.25
N THR A 116 17.82 16.41 -1.97
CA THR A 116 16.68 17.23 -2.38
C THR A 116 15.41 16.62 -1.82
N PHE A 117 14.42 17.44 -1.49
CA PHE A 117 13.17 16.97 -0.89
C PHE A 117 12.53 15.82 -1.69
N ARG A 118 12.47 15.94 -3.01
CA ARG A 118 11.88 14.92 -3.89
C ARG A 118 12.65 13.61 -3.87
N GLU A 119 13.98 13.68 -3.93
CA GLU A 119 14.82 12.48 -3.94
C GLU A 119 14.78 11.77 -2.58
N VAL A 120 14.78 12.51 -1.47
CA VAL A 120 14.61 11.97 -0.12
C VAL A 120 13.24 11.29 0.01
N MET A 121 12.16 11.92 -0.48
CA MET A 121 10.83 11.30 -0.47
C MET A 121 10.73 10.06 -1.37
N TRP A 122 11.44 10.07 -2.50
CA TRP A 122 11.55 8.91 -3.37
C TRP A 122 12.27 7.75 -2.69
N ALA A 123 13.46 7.98 -2.11
CA ALA A 123 14.22 6.99 -1.36
C ALA A 123 13.43 6.45 -0.16
N PHE A 124 12.78 7.34 0.59
CA PHE A 124 11.88 7.00 1.67
C PHE A 124 10.74 6.07 1.22
N SER A 125 10.13 6.34 0.05
CA SER A 125 9.07 5.48 -0.48
C SER A 125 9.57 4.06 -0.77
N ILE A 126 10.82 3.89 -1.21
CA ILE A 126 11.41 2.57 -1.50
C ILE A 126 11.63 1.81 -0.20
N TYR A 127 12.28 2.45 0.77
CA TYR A 127 12.56 1.81 2.06
C TYR A 127 11.27 1.43 2.79
N LEU A 128 10.26 2.29 2.75
CA LEU A 128 9.00 2.03 3.40
C LEU A 128 8.20 0.92 2.70
N GLU A 129 8.19 0.87 1.36
CA GLU A 129 7.49 -0.18 0.60
C GLU A 129 8.02 -1.57 0.93
N ALA A 130 9.35 -1.71 1.06
CA ALA A 130 9.98 -2.98 1.40
C ALA A 130 9.50 -3.58 2.73
N VAL A 131 9.03 -2.73 3.67
CA VAL A 131 8.59 -3.14 5.00
C VAL A 131 7.08 -2.94 5.23
N ALA A 132 6.36 -2.36 4.27
CA ALA A 132 4.94 -1.98 4.41
C ALA A 132 4.01 -3.18 4.63
N ILE A 133 4.42 -4.37 4.22
CA ILE A 133 3.66 -5.62 4.33
C ILE A 133 3.66 -6.23 5.74
N PHE A 134 4.59 -5.84 6.62
CA PHE A 134 4.73 -6.46 7.95
C PHE A 134 3.46 -6.47 8.81
N PRO A 135 2.69 -5.37 8.93
CA PRO A 135 1.45 -5.37 9.71
C PRO A 135 0.44 -6.44 9.22
N GLN A 136 0.30 -6.61 7.90
CA GLN A 136 -0.54 -7.63 7.29
C GLN A 136 -0.08 -9.04 7.64
N LEU A 137 1.22 -9.33 7.55
CA LEU A 137 1.75 -10.66 7.91
C LEU A 137 1.53 -10.99 9.38
N VAL A 138 1.76 -10.01 10.27
CA VAL A 138 1.52 -10.16 11.71
C VAL A 138 0.04 -10.39 12.01
N LEU A 139 -0.86 -9.69 11.31
CA LEU A 139 -2.30 -9.91 11.44
C LEU A 139 -2.68 -11.35 11.04
N LEU A 140 -2.20 -11.84 9.89
CA LEU A 140 -2.51 -13.18 9.40
C LEU A 140 -2.00 -14.28 10.35
N GLN A 141 -0.80 -14.08 10.92
CA GLN A 141 -0.24 -15.00 11.90
C GLN A 141 -1.09 -15.10 13.18
N ARG A 142 -1.76 -14.01 13.56
CA ARG A 142 -2.58 -13.94 14.78
C ARG A 142 -4.01 -14.45 14.56
N THR A 143 -4.65 -14.06 13.46
CA THR A 143 -6.06 -14.40 13.20
C THR A 143 -6.24 -15.88 12.85
N ARG A 144 -5.20 -16.58 12.34
CA ARG A 144 -5.19 -18.02 11.97
C ARG A 144 -6.27 -18.49 10.98
N ASN A 145 -7.21 -17.62 10.61
CA ASN A 145 -8.26 -17.85 9.64
C ASN A 145 -8.06 -16.84 8.49
N ILE A 146 -7.65 -17.35 7.34
CA ILE A 146 -7.36 -16.54 6.15
C ILE A 146 -8.38 -16.92 5.09
N ASP A 147 -9.21 -15.97 4.68
CA ASP A 147 -10.08 -16.17 3.54
C ASP A 147 -9.27 -16.18 2.23
N ASN A 148 -9.70 -17.00 1.26
CA ASN A 148 -8.99 -17.20 -0.01
C ASN A 148 -8.69 -15.87 -0.74
N LEU A 149 -9.60 -14.89 -0.68
CA LEU A 149 -9.42 -13.59 -1.32
C LEU A 149 -8.30 -12.76 -0.67
N THR A 150 -8.16 -12.82 0.67
CA THR A 150 -7.02 -12.20 1.36
C THR A 150 -5.71 -12.89 0.98
N GLY A 151 -5.72 -14.22 0.87
CA GLY A 151 -4.55 -14.97 0.40
C GLY A 151 -4.11 -14.55 -1.00
N GLN A 152 -5.05 -14.46 -1.94
CA GLN A 152 -4.79 -13.99 -3.30
C GLN A 152 -4.29 -12.54 -3.34
N TYR A 153 -4.88 -11.66 -2.54
CA TYR A 153 -4.41 -10.27 -2.40
C TYR A 153 -2.94 -10.22 -1.98
N VAL A 154 -2.55 -10.95 -0.92
CA VAL A 154 -1.15 -10.96 -0.45
C VAL A 154 -0.21 -11.59 -1.48
N PHE A 155 -0.66 -12.64 -2.16
CA PHE A 155 0.13 -13.29 -3.21
C PHE A 155 0.44 -12.35 -4.39
N PHE A 156 -0.54 -11.57 -4.86
CA PHE A 156 -0.32 -10.63 -5.97
C PHE A 156 0.44 -9.36 -5.55
N LEU A 157 0.51 -9.09 -4.26
CA LEU A 157 1.21 -7.93 -3.70
C LEU A 157 2.71 -8.17 -3.51
N GLY A 158 3.11 -9.42 -3.24
CA GLY A 158 4.52 -9.85 -3.14
C GLY A 158 5.16 -10.09 -4.49
#